data_AF-N9RBJ8-F1
#
_entry.id   AF-N9RBJ8-F1
#
_cell.length_a   1.000
_cell.length_b   1.000
_cell.length_c   1.000
_cell.angle_alpha   90.00
_cell.angle_beta   90.00
_cell.angle_gamma   90.00
#
_symmetry.space_group_name_H-M   'P 1'
#
loop_
_entity.id
_entity.type
_entity.pdbx_description
1 polymer ?
#
loop_
_entity_poly.entity_id
_entity_poly.type
_entity_poly.pdbx_seq_one_letter_code
_entity_poly.pdbx_strand_id
1 'polypeptide(L)'
;MAHQKICEGVFQVKEKGDPSIEIEGKKYIRLMDFFYIEVPADELELEQVSKLCQARVSEKRCFEGANKDIKNLFNKFLLMHKSKSILEVGAGTNPILTENEAKENEIIYMTSDADTYEDISFHFDAKTDLPSTSFFDVVIALFVLHFRFYEHQISQIFKHIKEDGIFLANVYNRTNDARKILETDFMKAGFYIEFFEDPNNTCRDHYYLLASKNPAIIITNKEILFSLIKLEST
;
A
#
# COMPACT_ATOMS: atom_id res chain seq x y z
N MET A 1 20.33 22.30 3.34
CA MET A 1 19.41 21.58 4.25
C MET A 1 20.19 20.50 4.98
N ALA A 2 20.03 20.36 6.29
CA ALA A 2 20.65 19.24 7.02
C ALA A 2 19.96 17.93 6.60
N HIS A 3 20.75 16.94 6.19
CA HIS A 3 20.29 15.64 5.73
C HIS A 3 21.04 14.53 6.46
N GLN A 4 20.39 13.40 6.61
CA GLN A 4 20.95 12.17 7.16
C GLN A 4 20.85 11.08 6.09
N LYS A 5 21.98 10.44 5.77
CA LYS A 5 21.99 9.26 4.90
C LYS A 5 21.39 8.07 5.65
N ILE A 6 20.36 7.45 5.07
CA ILE A 6 19.79 6.20 5.57
C ILE A 6 20.58 5.02 4.99
N CYS A 7 20.70 5.01 3.67
CA CYS A 7 21.54 4.10 2.89
C CYS A 7 21.93 4.77 1.57
N GLU A 8 22.61 4.06 0.67
CA GLU A 8 22.90 4.60 -0.66
C GLU A 8 21.60 4.94 -1.41
N GLY A 9 21.53 6.14 -2.01
CA GLY A 9 20.35 6.58 -2.74
C GLY A 9 19.16 7.05 -1.90
N VAL A 10 19.20 6.94 -0.56
CA VAL A 10 18.07 7.28 0.33
C VAL A 10 18.50 8.20 1.48
N PHE A 11 17.82 9.33 1.61
CA PHE A 11 18.14 10.36 2.59
C PHE A 11 16.90 10.84 3.35
N GLN A 12 17.11 11.22 4.61
CA GLN A 12 16.10 11.88 5.45
C GLN A 12 16.50 13.33 5.74
N VAL A 13 15.51 14.21 5.83
CA VAL A 13 15.68 15.61 6.23
C VAL A 13 14.82 15.95 7.45
N LYS A 14 15.21 16.98 8.20
CA LYS A 14 14.50 17.34 9.45
C LYS A 14 13.14 18.01 9.19
N GLU A 15 13.02 18.74 8.10
CA GLU A 15 11.86 19.55 7.75
C GLU A 15 11.40 19.22 6.34
N LYS A 16 10.13 19.50 6.05
CA LYS A 16 9.58 19.31 4.70
C LYS A 16 10.38 20.15 3.70
N GLY A 17 11.07 19.48 2.80
CA GLY A 17 11.90 20.16 1.80
C GLY A 17 11.23 20.30 0.44
N ASP A 18 11.94 20.86 -0.54
CA ASP A 18 11.46 21.04 -1.91
C ASP A 18 11.13 19.70 -2.63
N PRO A 19 10.41 19.71 -3.76
CA PRO A 19 10.12 18.47 -4.51
C PRO A 19 11.36 17.67 -4.95
N SER A 20 12.52 18.34 -5.05
CA SER A 20 13.81 17.71 -5.30
C SER A 20 14.94 18.51 -4.67
N ILE A 21 16.02 17.82 -4.29
CA ILE A 21 17.25 18.43 -3.77
C ILE A 21 18.47 17.88 -4.51
N GLU A 22 19.60 18.56 -4.36
CA GLU A 22 20.91 18.08 -4.81
C GLU A 22 21.76 17.71 -3.58
N ILE A 23 22.32 16.50 -3.58
CA ILE A 23 23.28 16.03 -2.58
C ILE A 23 24.47 15.47 -3.35
N GLU A 24 25.67 15.99 -3.08
CA GLU A 24 26.91 15.51 -3.72
C GLU A 24 26.86 15.52 -5.27
N GLY A 25 26.21 16.52 -5.86
CA GLY A 25 26.07 16.65 -7.32
C GLY A 25 25.05 15.72 -7.97
N LYS A 26 24.33 14.92 -7.18
CA LYS A 26 23.24 14.06 -7.63
C LYS A 26 21.88 14.64 -7.25
N LYS A 27 20.90 14.52 -8.14
CA LYS A 27 19.52 14.94 -7.90
C LYS A 27 18.74 13.84 -7.21
N TYR A 28 18.00 14.21 -6.17
CA TYR A 28 17.10 13.32 -5.44
C TYR A 28 15.68 13.88 -5.47
N ILE A 29 14.70 12.98 -5.51
CA ILE A 29 13.28 13.30 -5.60
C ILE A 29 12.63 13.04 -4.25
N ARG A 30 11.79 13.96 -3.80
CA ARG A 30 11.03 13.81 -2.56
C ARG A 30 9.96 12.72 -2.72
N LEU A 31 10.03 11.66 -1.92
CA LEU A 31 9.03 10.57 -1.88
C LEU A 31 7.89 10.88 -0.90
N MET A 32 8.26 11.32 0.30
CA MET A 32 7.36 11.80 1.36
C MET A 32 7.93 13.12 1.89
N ASP A 33 7.25 13.78 2.83
CA ASP A 33 7.70 15.11 3.31
C ASP A 33 9.16 15.15 3.79
N PHE A 34 9.67 14.05 4.33
CA PHE A 34 11.00 13.99 4.96
C PHE A 34 12.00 13.06 4.27
N PHE A 35 11.62 12.37 3.19
CA PHE A 35 12.46 11.35 2.54
C PHE A 35 12.73 11.68 1.08
N TYR A 36 13.98 11.50 0.67
CA TYR A 36 14.47 11.68 -0.69
C TYR A 36 15.10 10.41 -1.23
N ILE A 37 14.80 10.11 -2.49
CA ILE A 37 15.26 8.93 -3.20
C ILE A 37 15.90 9.32 -4.53
N GLU A 38 16.97 8.62 -4.94
CA GLU A 38 17.72 8.91 -6.17
C GLU A 38 16.94 8.49 -7.43
N VAL A 39 16.17 7.41 -7.33
CA VAL A 39 15.37 6.81 -8.41
C VAL A 39 13.90 6.76 -8.00
N PRO A 40 12.95 6.58 -8.94
CA PRO A 40 11.55 6.31 -8.61
C PRO A 40 11.37 5.18 -7.59
N ALA A 41 10.33 5.24 -6.76
CA ALA A 41 10.14 4.29 -5.66
C ALA A 41 10.00 2.84 -6.13
N ASP A 42 9.48 2.61 -7.33
CA ASP A 42 9.34 1.29 -7.94
C ASP A 42 10.64 0.73 -8.52
N GLU A 43 11.68 1.55 -8.62
CA GLU A 43 13.04 1.18 -9.04
C GLU A 43 14.00 1.01 -7.86
N LEU A 44 13.55 1.24 -6.63
CA LEU A 44 14.38 1.00 -5.44
C LEU A 44 14.69 -0.48 -5.27
N GLU A 45 15.93 -0.77 -4.90
CA GLU A 45 16.37 -2.11 -4.52
C GLU A 45 15.75 -2.53 -3.18
N LEU A 46 15.64 -3.84 -2.95
CA LEU A 46 15.01 -4.40 -1.74
C LEU A 46 15.61 -3.84 -0.44
N GLU A 47 16.93 -3.69 -0.38
CA GLU A 47 17.60 -3.12 0.79
C GLU A 47 17.22 -1.64 1.00
N GLN A 48 17.09 -0.87 -0.08
CA GLN A 48 16.68 0.54 0.00
C GLN A 48 15.25 0.67 0.50
N VAL A 49 14.33 -0.17 0.00
CA VAL A 49 12.93 -0.22 0.46
C VAL A 49 12.89 -0.58 1.95
N SER A 50 13.58 -1.65 2.37
CA SER A 50 13.61 -2.09 3.77
C SER A 50 14.17 -1.00 4.71
N LYS A 51 15.30 -0.38 4.35
CA LYS A 51 15.89 0.71 5.15
C LYS A 51 15.02 1.96 5.21
N LEU A 52 14.36 2.31 4.10
CA LEU A 52 13.40 3.41 4.07
C LEU A 52 12.18 3.11 4.96
N CYS A 53 11.63 1.89 4.89
CA CYS A 53 10.51 1.46 5.73
C CYS A 53 10.88 1.48 7.23
N GLN A 54 12.06 0.99 7.60
CA GLN A 54 12.59 1.06 8.96
C GLN A 54 12.74 2.51 9.44
N ALA A 55 13.28 3.40 8.59
CA ALA A 55 13.39 4.82 8.92
C ALA A 55 11.99 5.46 9.12
N ARG A 56 11.03 5.14 8.24
CA ARG A 56 9.63 5.59 8.32
C ARG A 56 8.98 5.22 9.66
N VAL A 57 9.21 4.01 10.16
CA VAL A 57 8.65 3.55 11.45
C VAL A 57 9.13 4.43 12.62
N SER A 58 10.37 4.91 12.58
CA SER A 58 10.93 5.80 13.60
C SER A 58 10.52 7.27 13.45
N GLU A 59 9.97 7.66 12.31
CA GLU A 59 9.52 9.01 12.01
C GLU A 59 8.00 9.14 12.23
N LYS A 60 7.60 9.50 13.46
CA LYS A 60 6.18 9.57 13.85
C LYS A 60 5.32 10.44 12.92
N ARG A 61 5.89 11.51 12.36
CA ARG A 61 5.19 12.42 11.44
C ARG A 61 4.73 11.74 10.15
N CYS A 62 5.30 10.59 9.79
CA CYS A 62 4.86 9.79 8.64
C CYS A 62 3.48 9.15 8.83
N PHE A 63 2.97 9.07 10.06
CA PHE A 63 1.68 8.47 10.40
C PHE A 63 0.60 9.53 10.71
N GLU A 64 0.87 10.79 10.34
CA GLU A 64 -0.04 11.92 10.49
C GLU A 64 -0.57 12.37 9.11
N GLY A 65 -1.50 13.35 9.12
CA GLY A 65 -2.08 13.94 7.92
C GLY A 65 -2.64 12.88 6.96
N ALA A 66 -2.24 12.98 5.69
CA ALA A 66 -2.71 12.10 4.62
C ALA A 66 -2.57 10.59 4.92
N ASN A 67 -1.52 10.18 5.63
CA ASN A 67 -1.37 8.78 6.02
C ASN A 67 -2.49 8.33 6.96
N LYS A 68 -2.78 9.15 7.98
CA LYS A 68 -3.85 8.91 8.94
C LYS A 68 -5.22 8.92 8.25
N ASP A 69 -5.45 9.87 7.34
CA ASP A 69 -6.73 10.01 6.65
C ASP A 69 -7.03 8.79 5.77
N ILE A 70 -6.05 8.37 4.94
CA ILE A 70 -6.21 7.18 4.08
C ILE A 70 -6.29 5.91 4.93
N LYS A 71 -5.54 5.82 6.04
CA LYS A 71 -5.65 4.69 6.99
C LYS A 71 -7.06 4.60 7.60
N ASN A 72 -7.65 5.72 8.00
CA ASN A 72 -9.02 5.77 8.53
C ASN A 72 -10.05 5.37 7.48
N LEU A 73 -9.88 5.82 6.23
CA LEU A 73 -10.72 5.43 5.11
C LEU A 73 -10.70 3.90 4.90
N PHE A 74 -9.51 3.31 4.88
CA PHE A 74 -9.35 1.87 4.72
C PHE A 74 -9.92 1.11 5.92
N ASN A 75 -9.71 1.59 7.16
CA ASN A 75 -10.32 1.01 8.36
C ASN A 75 -11.85 0.95 8.23
N LYS A 76 -12.51 2.08 7.87
CA LYS A 76 -13.96 2.11 7.64
C LYS A 76 -14.39 1.11 6.55
N PHE A 77 -13.64 1.04 5.45
CA PHE A 77 -13.90 0.08 4.37
C PHE A 77 -13.86 -1.36 4.91
N LEU A 78 -12.80 -1.76 5.61
CA LEU A 78 -12.69 -3.11 6.18
C LEU A 78 -13.80 -3.41 7.19
N LEU A 79 -14.19 -2.43 8.01
CA LEU A 79 -15.28 -2.59 8.98
C LEU A 79 -16.67 -2.77 8.33
N MET A 80 -16.83 -2.44 7.04
CA MET A 80 -18.03 -2.80 6.27
C MET A 80 -18.04 -4.28 5.85
N HIS A 81 -16.88 -4.94 5.86
CA HIS A 81 -16.71 -6.36 5.55
C HIS A 81 -16.65 -7.21 6.84
N LYS A 82 -17.60 -7.03 7.76
CA LYS A 82 -17.68 -7.84 8.99
C LYS A 82 -17.82 -9.33 8.68
N SER A 83 -17.31 -10.17 9.58
CA SER A 83 -17.32 -11.64 9.45
C SER A 83 -16.64 -12.17 8.18
N LYS A 84 -15.70 -11.40 7.60
CA LYS A 84 -14.92 -11.77 6.42
C LYS A 84 -13.46 -12.08 6.76
N SER A 85 -12.79 -12.74 5.82
CA SER A 85 -11.36 -13.00 5.84
C SER A 85 -10.59 -11.92 5.08
N ILE A 86 -9.59 -11.32 5.72
CA ILE A 86 -8.88 -10.15 5.22
C ILE A 86 -7.37 -10.39 5.29
N LEU A 87 -6.67 -10.11 4.20
CA LEU A 87 -5.23 -10.02 4.14
C LEU A 87 -4.78 -8.57 4.03
N GLU A 88 -3.95 -8.11 4.95
CA GLU A 88 -3.17 -6.88 4.79
C GLU A 88 -1.75 -7.20 4.32
N VAL A 89 -1.39 -6.63 3.17
CA VAL A 89 -0.04 -6.70 2.60
C VAL A 89 0.71 -5.42 2.97
N GLY A 90 1.92 -5.57 3.49
CA GLY A 90 2.79 -4.47 3.92
C GLY A 90 2.31 -3.79 5.20
N ALA A 91 1.82 -4.58 6.17
CA ALA A 91 1.24 -4.06 7.41
C ALA A 91 2.26 -3.38 8.33
N GLY A 92 3.54 -3.75 8.21
CA GLY A 92 4.61 -3.32 9.09
C GLY A 92 4.26 -3.50 10.56
N THR A 93 4.57 -2.48 11.36
CA THR A 93 4.27 -2.42 12.80
C THR A 93 2.99 -1.64 13.12
N ASN A 94 2.19 -1.26 12.12
CA ASN A 94 1.05 -0.36 12.31
C ASN A 94 -0.14 -0.77 11.43
N PRO A 95 -0.71 -1.97 11.64
CA PRO A 95 -1.78 -2.52 10.83
C PRO A 95 -3.03 -1.63 10.81
N ILE A 96 -3.87 -1.73 9.77
CA ILE A 96 -5.10 -0.91 9.66
C ILE A 96 -6.12 -1.20 10.75
N LEU A 97 -6.34 -2.47 11.05
CA LEU A 97 -7.15 -2.91 12.18
C LEU A 97 -6.25 -3.29 13.36
N THR A 98 -6.68 -2.91 14.55
CA THR A 98 -6.19 -3.52 15.79
C THR A 98 -6.78 -4.93 15.96
N GLU A 99 -6.13 -5.76 16.78
CA GLU A 99 -6.64 -7.10 17.12
C GLU A 99 -8.06 -7.05 17.71
N ASN A 100 -8.32 -6.04 18.57
CA ASN A 100 -9.63 -5.85 19.17
C ASN A 100 -10.68 -5.48 18.12
N GLU A 101 -10.40 -4.54 17.22
CA GLU A 101 -11.33 -4.17 16.14
C GLU A 101 -11.63 -5.37 15.23
N ALA A 102 -10.61 -6.15 14.86
CA ALA A 102 -10.80 -7.36 14.06
C ALA A 102 -11.71 -8.36 14.79
N LYS A 103 -11.45 -8.62 16.08
CA LYS A 103 -12.23 -9.54 16.91
C LYS A 103 -13.68 -9.10 17.12
N GLU A 104 -13.90 -7.82 17.45
CA GLU A 104 -15.23 -7.24 17.67
C GLU A 104 -16.11 -7.27 16.42
N ASN A 105 -15.49 -7.32 15.23
CA ASN A 105 -16.17 -7.38 13.94
C ASN A 105 -16.10 -8.77 13.29
N GLU A 106 -15.66 -9.79 14.04
CA GLU A 106 -15.52 -11.18 13.59
C GLU A 106 -14.67 -11.35 12.33
N ILE A 107 -13.72 -10.44 12.11
CA ILE A 107 -12.83 -10.45 10.95
C ILE A 107 -11.68 -11.44 11.22
N ILE A 108 -11.50 -12.40 10.31
CA ILE A 108 -10.28 -13.21 10.27
C ILE A 108 -9.20 -12.37 9.60
N TYR A 109 -8.40 -11.70 10.41
CA TYR A 109 -7.43 -10.71 9.94
C TYR A 109 -6.01 -11.28 9.93
N MET A 110 -5.40 -11.34 8.75
CA MET A 110 -4.02 -11.76 8.56
C MET A 110 -3.18 -10.60 8.05
N THR A 111 -2.04 -10.38 8.69
CA THR A 111 -1.07 -9.34 8.33
C THR A 111 0.17 -9.97 7.71
N SER A 112 0.71 -9.31 6.70
CA SER A 112 1.94 -9.74 6.05
C SER A 112 2.83 -8.56 5.72
N ASP A 113 4.14 -8.81 5.66
CA ASP A 113 5.13 -7.83 5.23
C ASP A 113 6.33 -8.53 4.58
N ALA A 114 7.08 -7.80 3.76
CA ALA A 114 8.34 -8.28 3.18
C ALA A 114 9.53 -8.10 4.14
N ASP A 115 9.38 -7.25 5.17
CA ASP A 115 10.29 -7.19 6.30
C ASP A 115 9.77 -8.06 7.46
N THR A 116 10.65 -8.48 8.36
CA THR A 116 10.27 -9.27 9.54
C THR A 116 9.91 -8.37 10.73
N TYR A 117 8.71 -8.56 11.28
CA TYR A 117 8.21 -7.89 12.49
C TYR A 117 7.64 -8.93 13.46
N GLU A 118 7.51 -8.58 14.75
CA GLU A 118 7.02 -9.53 15.77
C GLU A 118 5.53 -9.87 15.61
N ASP A 119 4.71 -8.89 15.20
CA ASP A 119 3.25 -9.00 15.18
C ASP A 119 2.65 -9.26 13.78
N ILE A 120 3.47 -9.60 12.78
CA ILE A 120 2.96 -10.00 11.46
C ILE A 120 2.61 -11.49 11.42
N SER A 121 1.53 -11.85 10.73
CA SER A 121 1.09 -13.25 10.63
C SER A 121 2.05 -14.09 9.80
N PHE A 122 2.62 -13.54 8.72
CA PHE A 122 3.63 -14.20 7.89
C PHE A 122 4.43 -13.23 7.03
N HIS A 123 5.63 -13.67 6.63
CA HIS A 123 6.47 -12.97 5.64
C HIS A 123 5.91 -13.14 4.23
N PHE A 124 5.86 -12.09 3.41
CA PHE A 124 5.34 -12.13 2.05
C PHE A 124 6.12 -11.22 1.08
N ASP A 125 7.14 -11.79 0.44
CA ASP A 125 8.02 -11.10 -0.50
C ASP A 125 7.83 -11.54 -1.97
N ALA A 126 8.77 -11.16 -2.84
CA ALA A 126 8.78 -11.47 -4.27
C ALA A 126 8.73 -12.98 -4.62
N LYS A 127 9.03 -13.87 -3.68
CA LYS A 127 9.17 -15.32 -3.90
C LYS A 127 8.31 -16.16 -2.95
N THR A 128 7.55 -15.52 -2.08
CA THR A 128 6.81 -16.22 -1.04
C THR A 128 5.44 -16.62 -1.53
N ASP A 129 5.11 -17.91 -1.41
CA ASP A 129 3.76 -18.40 -1.63
C ASP A 129 2.86 -18.06 -0.42
N LEU A 130 1.60 -17.72 -0.69
CA LEU A 130 0.60 -17.62 0.38
C LEU A 130 0.26 -19.03 0.91
N PRO A 131 -0.14 -19.16 2.19
CA PRO A 131 -0.52 -20.46 2.74
C PRO A 131 -1.68 -21.07 1.95
N SER A 132 -1.50 -22.29 1.44
CA SER A 132 -2.45 -22.97 0.52
C SER A 132 -3.90 -23.10 1.00
N THR A 133 -4.14 -23.00 2.31
CA THR A 133 -5.47 -23.11 2.92
C THR A 133 -6.14 -21.76 3.14
N SER A 134 -5.47 -20.65 2.84
CA SER A 134 -5.99 -19.31 3.07
C SER A 134 -6.82 -18.83 1.88
N PHE A 135 -8.06 -18.43 2.12
CA PHE A 135 -8.88 -17.76 1.10
C PHE A 135 -9.40 -16.45 1.65
N PHE A 136 -9.25 -15.37 0.88
CA PHE A 136 -9.53 -14.01 1.33
C PHE A 136 -10.73 -13.41 0.60
N ASP A 137 -11.65 -12.81 1.37
CA ASP A 137 -12.72 -11.98 0.84
C ASP A 137 -12.18 -10.59 0.44
N VAL A 138 -11.23 -10.07 1.21
CA VAL A 138 -10.60 -8.76 0.97
C VAL A 138 -9.09 -8.89 1.07
N VAL A 139 -8.37 -8.33 0.12
CA VAL A 139 -6.93 -8.13 0.21
C VAL A 139 -6.66 -6.64 0.10
N ILE A 140 -5.88 -6.09 1.03
CA ILE A 140 -5.53 -4.67 1.01
C ILE A 140 -4.03 -4.43 1.02
N ALA A 141 -3.62 -3.31 0.44
CA ALA A 141 -2.23 -2.86 0.47
C ALA A 141 -2.17 -1.34 0.59
N LEU A 142 -1.91 -0.86 1.81
CA LEU A 142 -1.84 0.56 2.14
C LEU A 142 -0.39 1.05 2.12
N PHE A 143 -0.09 2.00 1.24
CA PHE A 143 1.24 2.56 1.00
C PHE A 143 2.28 1.47 0.71
N VAL A 144 1.94 0.54 -0.20
CA VAL A 144 2.84 -0.53 -0.65
C VAL A 144 3.13 -0.42 -2.14
N LEU A 145 2.08 -0.23 -2.96
CA LEU A 145 2.17 -0.32 -4.43
C LEU A 145 2.87 0.88 -5.10
N HIS A 146 3.44 1.79 -4.30
CA HIS A 146 4.39 2.78 -4.82
C HIS A 146 5.80 2.18 -4.99
N PHE A 147 6.12 1.11 -4.27
CA PHE A 147 7.30 0.28 -4.49
C PHE A 147 7.03 -0.79 -5.55
N ARG A 148 8.08 -1.54 -5.91
CA ARG A 148 7.93 -2.70 -6.79
C ARG A 148 7.01 -3.74 -6.17
N PHE A 149 6.00 -4.15 -6.91
CA PHE A 149 5.10 -5.24 -6.55
C PHE A 149 5.23 -6.33 -7.61
N TYR A 150 5.59 -7.54 -7.19
CA TYR A 150 6.10 -8.57 -8.11
C TYR A 150 4.96 -9.40 -8.73
N GLU A 151 5.10 -9.80 -10.00
CA GLU A 151 4.12 -10.67 -10.69
C GLU A 151 3.79 -11.94 -9.87
N HIS A 152 4.79 -12.51 -9.18
CA HIS A 152 4.58 -13.66 -8.30
C HIS A 152 3.61 -13.34 -7.15
N GLN A 153 3.78 -12.22 -6.44
CA GLN A 153 2.87 -11.81 -5.36
C GLN A 153 1.45 -11.60 -5.87
N ILE A 154 1.30 -10.93 -7.03
CA ILE A 154 0.01 -10.72 -7.69
C ILE A 154 -0.64 -12.09 -8.01
N SER A 155 0.13 -13.03 -8.56
CA SER A 155 -0.36 -14.37 -8.87
C SER A 155 -0.79 -15.15 -7.63
N GLN A 156 -0.08 -15.00 -6.49
CA GLN A 156 -0.47 -15.63 -5.23
C GLN A 156 -1.76 -15.05 -4.70
N ILE A 157 -1.90 -13.72 -4.73
CA ILE A 157 -3.13 -13.04 -4.35
C ILE A 157 -4.29 -13.51 -5.23
N PHE A 158 -4.11 -13.62 -6.56
CA PHE A 158 -5.14 -14.13 -7.46
C PHE A 158 -5.60 -15.55 -7.12
N LYS A 159 -4.66 -16.45 -6.75
CA LYS A 159 -5.00 -17.83 -6.37
C LYS A 159 -5.82 -17.90 -5.08
N HIS A 160 -5.54 -17.02 -4.12
CA HIS A 160 -6.11 -17.09 -2.76
C HIS A 160 -7.26 -16.10 -2.53
N ILE A 161 -7.49 -15.15 -3.43
CA ILE A 161 -8.69 -14.32 -3.36
C ILE A 161 -9.91 -15.12 -3.85
N LYS A 162 -11.04 -15.00 -3.14
CA LYS A 162 -12.31 -15.65 -3.53
C LYS A 162 -12.82 -15.09 -4.86
N GLU A 163 -13.70 -15.83 -5.52
CA GLU A 163 -14.34 -15.42 -6.79
C GLU A 163 -15.13 -14.11 -6.65
N ASP A 164 -15.71 -13.86 -5.47
CA ASP A 164 -16.40 -12.64 -5.09
C ASP A 164 -15.54 -11.66 -4.26
N GLY A 165 -14.24 -11.93 -4.15
CA GLY A 165 -13.32 -11.12 -3.34
C GLY A 165 -12.81 -9.87 -4.06
N ILE A 166 -12.29 -8.92 -3.28
CA ILE A 166 -11.76 -7.63 -3.76
C ILE A 166 -10.34 -7.36 -3.26
N PHE A 167 -9.47 -6.94 -4.16
CA PHE A 167 -8.19 -6.33 -3.83
C PHE A 167 -8.34 -4.81 -3.88
N LEU A 168 -7.91 -4.11 -2.82
CA LEU A 168 -7.93 -2.65 -2.73
C LEU A 168 -6.57 -2.12 -2.28
N ALA A 169 -5.99 -1.21 -3.05
CA ALA A 169 -4.76 -0.55 -2.68
C ALA A 169 -4.81 0.94 -2.96
N ASN A 170 -3.99 1.69 -2.23
CA ASN A 170 -3.69 3.06 -2.58
C ASN A 170 -2.29 3.13 -3.24
N VAL A 171 -2.20 3.86 -4.34
CA VAL A 171 -1.01 4.00 -5.17
C VAL A 171 -0.70 5.49 -5.27
N TYR A 172 0.41 5.93 -4.72
CA TYR A 172 0.81 7.34 -4.77
C TYR A 172 2.23 7.47 -5.26
N ASN A 173 2.54 8.59 -5.90
CA ASN A 173 3.89 8.93 -6.33
C ASN A 173 4.59 7.83 -7.19
N ARG A 174 3.80 7.10 -7.98
CA ARG A 174 4.28 6.09 -8.94
C ARG A 174 4.20 6.66 -10.36
N THR A 175 5.27 6.48 -11.13
CA THR A 175 5.34 6.98 -12.52
C THR A 175 4.24 6.37 -13.38
N ASN A 176 3.85 7.05 -14.46
CA ASN A 176 2.80 6.57 -15.36
C ASN A 176 3.17 5.23 -16.02
N ASP A 177 4.43 5.06 -16.43
CA ASP A 177 4.89 3.82 -17.05
C ASP A 177 4.92 2.67 -16.05
N ALA A 178 5.41 2.91 -14.83
CA ALA A 178 5.39 1.93 -13.76
C ALA A 178 3.96 1.51 -13.35
N ARG A 179 2.98 2.42 -13.46
CA ARG A 179 1.58 2.12 -13.19
C ARG A 179 0.95 1.27 -14.30
N LYS A 180 1.27 1.54 -15.57
CA LYS A 180 0.83 0.69 -16.70
C LYS A 180 1.41 -0.72 -16.63
N ILE A 181 2.66 -0.85 -16.18
CA ILE A 181 3.28 -2.17 -15.93
C ILE A 181 2.51 -2.90 -14.83
N LEU A 182 2.26 -2.24 -13.70
CA LEU A 182 1.48 -2.79 -12.59
C LEU A 182 0.08 -3.23 -13.05
N GLU A 183 -0.62 -2.40 -13.81
CA GLU A 183 -1.91 -2.73 -14.44
C GLU A 183 -1.81 -4.00 -15.31
N THR A 184 -0.81 -4.04 -16.19
CA THR A 184 -0.58 -5.19 -17.08
C THR A 184 -0.31 -6.47 -16.28
N ASP A 185 0.45 -6.39 -15.19
CA ASP A 185 0.80 -7.54 -14.37
C ASP A 185 -0.41 -8.11 -13.61
N PHE A 186 -1.30 -7.24 -13.11
CA PHE A 186 -2.59 -7.69 -12.57
C PHE A 186 -3.48 -8.35 -13.63
N MET A 187 -3.57 -7.74 -14.82
CA MET A 187 -4.36 -8.30 -15.92
C MET A 187 -3.82 -9.66 -16.41
N LYS A 188 -2.49 -9.81 -16.51
CA LYS A 188 -1.84 -11.09 -16.84
C LYS A 188 -2.16 -12.18 -15.82
N ALA A 189 -2.24 -11.83 -14.54
CA ALA A 189 -2.60 -12.77 -13.48
C ALA A 189 -4.08 -13.22 -13.56
N GLY A 190 -4.92 -12.49 -14.30
CA GLY A 190 -6.33 -12.80 -14.54
C GLY A 190 -7.32 -11.85 -13.86
N PHE A 191 -6.84 -10.78 -13.21
CA PHE A 191 -7.72 -9.78 -12.61
C PHE A 191 -8.38 -8.90 -13.66
N TYR A 192 -9.64 -8.56 -13.42
CA TYR A 192 -10.18 -7.27 -13.85
C TYR A 192 -9.67 -6.21 -12.90
N ILE A 193 -9.36 -5.02 -13.41
CA ILE A 193 -8.85 -3.94 -12.59
C ILE A 193 -9.49 -2.60 -12.93
N GLU A 194 -9.45 -1.69 -11.98
CA GLU A 194 -9.77 -0.30 -12.19
C GLU A 194 -8.86 0.60 -11.36
N PHE A 195 -8.26 1.60 -12.01
CA PHE A 195 -7.63 2.73 -11.34
C PHE A 195 -8.55 3.93 -11.40
N PHE A 196 -8.67 4.64 -10.28
CA PHE A 196 -9.25 5.98 -10.29
C PHE A 196 -8.48 6.93 -9.39
N GLU A 197 -8.42 8.19 -9.80
CA GLU A 197 -7.72 9.24 -9.07
C GLU A 197 -8.45 9.58 -7.78
N ASP A 198 -7.69 9.83 -6.72
CA ASP A 198 -8.24 10.23 -5.42
C ASP A 198 -8.95 11.58 -5.54
N PRO A 199 -10.28 11.65 -5.36
CA PRO A 199 -11.05 12.87 -5.62
C PRO A 199 -10.72 14.00 -4.63
N ASN A 200 -10.16 13.67 -3.47
CA ASN A 200 -9.76 14.64 -2.46
C ASN A 200 -8.32 15.15 -2.65
N ASN A 201 -7.56 14.57 -3.59
CA ASN A 201 -6.15 14.88 -3.81
C ASN A 201 -5.33 14.86 -2.49
N THR A 202 -5.56 13.82 -1.69
CA THR A 202 -5.02 13.66 -0.33
C THR A 202 -3.49 13.56 -0.35
N CYS A 203 -2.94 12.94 -1.41
CA CYS A 203 -1.51 12.80 -1.67
C CYS A 203 -1.20 13.17 -3.12
N ARG A 204 0.06 13.53 -3.41
CA ARG A 204 0.53 13.77 -4.79
C ARG A 204 0.39 12.49 -5.62
N ASP A 205 -0.20 12.64 -6.82
CA ASP A 205 -0.37 11.56 -7.81
C ASP A 205 -1.01 10.31 -7.18
N HIS A 206 -2.10 10.50 -6.45
CA HIS A 206 -2.75 9.46 -5.66
C HIS A 206 -3.93 8.82 -6.40
N TYR A 207 -3.92 7.49 -6.46
CA TYR A 207 -4.92 6.66 -7.11
C TYR A 207 -5.33 5.52 -6.18
N TYR A 208 -6.56 5.09 -6.29
CA TYR A 208 -7.02 3.82 -5.75
C TYR A 208 -7.01 2.77 -6.87
N LEU A 209 -6.50 1.58 -6.54
CA LEU A 209 -6.50 0.41 -7.40
C LEU A 209 -7.48 -0.60 -6.82
N LEU A 210 -8.50 -0.97 -7.59
CA LEU A 210 -9.38 -2.09 -7.30
C LEU A 210 -9.13 -3.22 -8.29
N ALA A 211 -9.04 -4.45 -7.80
CA ALA A 211 -8.89 -5.62 -8.65
C ALA A 211 -9.74 -6.80 -8.13
N SER A 212 -10.42 -7.50 -9.04
CA SER A 212 -11.23 -8.68 -8.70
C SER A 212 -11.27 -9.66 -9.87
N LYS A 213 -11.60 -10.92 -9.57
CA LYS A 213 -11.94 -11.93 -10.58
C LYS A 213 -13.25 -11.62 -11.30
N ASN A 214 -14.10 -10.78 -10.69
CA ASN A 214 -15.39 -10.39 -11.23
C ASN A 214 -15.52 -8.85 -11.30
N PRO A 215 -15.71 -8.26 -12.49
CA PRO A 215 -15.77 -6.81 -12.64
C PRO A 215 -16.97 -6.18 -11.92
N ALA A 216 -18.06 -6.92 -11.66
CA ALA A 216 -19.19 -6.41 -10.88
C ALA A 216 -18.79 -6.10 -9.43
N ILE A 217 -17.86 -6.88 -8.85
CA ILE A 217 -17.34 -6.66 -7.50
C ILE A 217 -16.54 -5.37 -7.44
N ILE A 218 -15.81 -5.02 -8.50
CA ILE A 218 -15.08 -3.75 -8.59
C ILE A 218 -16.05 -2.57 -8.55
N ILE A 219 -17.11 -2.61 -9.35
CA ILE A 219 -18.11 -1.53 -9.42
C ILE A 219 -18.74 -1.29 -8.04
N THR A 220 -19.22 -2.35 -7.38
CA THR A 220 -19.83 -2.24 -6.06
C THR A 220 -18.86 -1.69 -5.01
N ASN A 221 -17.62 -2.20 -4.96
CA ASN A 221 -16.65 -1.74 -3.96
C ASN A 221 -16.13 -0.33 -4.25
N LYS A 222 -16.07 0.08 -5.53
CA LYS A 222 -15.78 1.45 -5.92
C LYS A 222 -16.86 2.40 -5.40
N GLU A 223 -18.14 2.08 -5.57
CA GLU A 223 -19.24 2.89 -5.03
C GLU A 223 -19.18 3.02 -3.51
N ILE A 224 -18.90 1.92 -2.80
CA ILE A 224 -18.67 1.92 -1.35
C ILE A 224 -17.54 2.87 -1.00
N LEU A 225 -16.37 2.73 -1.62
CA LEU A 225 -15.20 3.56 -1.35
C LEU A 225 -15.49 5.05 -1.62
N PHE A 226 -16.14 5.38 -2.73
CA PHE A 226 -16.57 6.76 -3.03
C PHE A 226 -17.53 7.32 -1.99
N SER A 227 -18.46 6.51 -1.48
CA SER A 227 -19.38 6.97 -0.43
C SER A 227 -18.63 7.31 0.85
N LEU A 228 -17.63 6.52 1.23
CA LEU A 228 -16.79 6.77 2.40
C LEU A 228 -15.94 8.03 2.22
N ILE A 229 -15.35 8.24 1.04
CA ILE A 229 -14.55 9.43 0.74
C ILE A 229 -15.40 10.71 0.85
N LYS A 230 -16.63 10.70 0.33
CA LYS A 230 -17.53 11.87 0.38
C LYS A 230 -17.97 12.23 1.79
N LEU A 231 -18.16 11.24 2.67
CA LEU A 231 -18.53 11.47 4.07
C LEU A 231 -17.42 12.16 4.86
N GLU A 232 -16.17 12.11 4.41
CA GLU A 232 -15.04 12.79 5.04
C GLU A 232 -14.87 14.24 4.56
N SER A 233 -15.54 14.63 3.48
CA SER A 233 -15.48 15.99 2.92
C SER A 233 -16.57 16.93 3.44
N THR A 234 -17.47 16.44 4.29
CA THR A 234 -18.57 17.19 4.93
C THR A 234 -18.32 17.40 6.41
#